data_AF-A0A6J1GHF1-F1
#
_entry.id   AF-A0A6J1GHF1-F1
#
_cell.length_a   1.000
_cell.length_b   1.000
_cell.length_c   1.000
_cell.angle_alpha   90.00
_cell.angle_beta   90.00
_cell.angle_gamma   90.00
#
_symmetry.space_group_name_H-M   'P 1'
#
loop_
_entity.id
_entity.type
_entity.pdbx_description
1 polymer ?
#
loop_
_entity_poly.entity_id
_entity_poly.type
_entity_poly.pdbx_seq_one_letter_code
_entity_poly.pdbx_strand_id
1 'polypeptide(L)'
;MAKCESNSVGSVAVEGIAGANAATRYFRLCTAFSGAAFRRRIYDTVSCGGSSRYRHRYKDQSMDDESRTGDLKEEKQRRNRKVANGRSEKLADLLNLVESVEMESEVETRKKEEALEELKRTVKDLQVEDLVKRKAAASNVRLMAKEDLVIRGTLALLGAIPPLVAMLDLEDEQSQIAALYALLNLGIGNNPNKAAIVKVGAIHKMLKLIKPESASNSSVTEAIIANFLGLSALDSNKLVIGSSGAIPFLVKSLQNKDHNISNQARQDVLRALFNLSIAASNVSIMLETDLIPFLLNSLGDMEVSERNLSILSNVVSTPEGRRAVSIVPDAFPILVDVLNWTDSPGCQEKASYVLMVMAHKLYGERQTMVEAGLVFASLELTLLGSALAQKRASRILEFLRYDKGKQISESFGGNHGAAVSAPIIGTSSSSNHNFDAQICMEESEEAMSVEKKAVKQLVQQSLQYNMRKIVKRANLPHDFVPSEHFKSLTASSTSKSLPF
;
A
#
# COMPACT_ATOMS: atom_id res chain seq x y z
N MET A 1 49.04 -36.04 18.39
CA MET A 1 49.09 -35.14 17.23
C MET A 1 47.78 -34.37 17.17
N ALA A 2 47.87 -33.09 16.76
CA ALA A 2 46.83 -32.05 16.69
C ALA A 2 46.61 -31.24 17.99
N LYS A 3 46.81 -29.93 17.83
CA LYS A 3 47.07 -28.88 18.81
C LYS A 3 45.79 -28.16 19.23
N CYS A 4 45.75 -27.72 20.48
CA CYS A 4 45.00 -26.54 20.91
C CYS A 4 45.65 -25.28 20.34
N GLU A 5 44.84 -24.30 19.90
CA GLU A 5 45.26 -22.90 19.88
C GLU A 5 44.06 -21.97 20.03
N SER A 6 44.33 -20.90 20.76
CA SER A 6 43.45 -19.99 21.49
C SER A 6 43.05 -18.74 20.71
N ASN A 7 41.95 -18.14 21.15
CA ASN A 7 41.49 -16.75 21.00
C ASN A 7 42.45 -15.71 20.37
N SER A 8 41.93 -14.93 19.42
CA SER A 8 42.33 -13.55 19.20
C SER A 8 41.14 -12.73 18.70
N VAL A 9 40.48 -12.04 19.64
CA VAL A 9 39.56 -10.94 19.37
C VAL A 9 40.42 -9.71 19.08
N GLY A 10 40.50 -9.32 17.81
CA GLY A 10 41.16 -8.09 17.38
C GLY A 10 40.34 -6.86 17.77
N SER A 11 40.81 -6.14 18.77
CA SER A 11 40.39 -4.78 19.12
C SER A 11 40.72 -3.83 17.96
N VAL A 12 39.72 -3.15 17.39
CA VAL A 12 39.95 -2.03 16.47
C VAL A 12 39.89 -0.74 17.28
N ALA A 13 41.06 -0.15 17.48
CA ALA A 13 41.29 1.09 18.17
C ALA A 13 40.59 2.27 17.47
N VAL A 14 39.92 3.09 18.28
CA VAL A 14 39.44 4.42 17.92
C VAL A 14 40.62 5.38 18.08
N GLU A 15 41.26 5.76 16.97
CA GLU A 15 42.15 6.91 16.95
C GLU A 15 41.38 8.15 16.49
N GLY A 16 41.26 9.12 17.40
CA GLY A 16 40.75 10.44 17.12
C GLY A 16 41.80 11.30 16.43
N ILE A 17 41.38 11.97 15.35
CA ILE A 17 42.12 13.12 14.82
C ILE A 17 41.26 14.35 15.08
N ALA A 18 41.71 15.15 16.05
CA ALA A 18 41.29 16.52 16.24
C ALA A 18 41.97 17.43 15.20
N GLY A 19 41.20 18.36 14.63
CA GLY A 19 41.73 19.54 13.92
C GLY A 19 41.39 19.63 12.44
N ALA A 20 40.19 20.14 12.10
CA ALA A 20 39.96 20.81 10.82
C ALA A 20 38.73 21.74 10.89
N ASN A 21 38.87 22.89 10.22
CA ASN A 21 38.09 24.12 10.31
C ASN A 21 36.58 24.03 10.00
N ALA A 22 35.84 25.01 10.52
CA ALA A 22 34.37 25.11 10.55
C ALA A 22 33.64 25.33 9.19
N ALA A 23 34.29 25.13 8.04
CA ALA A 23 33.68 25.35 6.72
C ALA A 23 33.34 24.07 5.94
N THR A 24 33.72 22.89 6.43
CA THR A 24 33.64 21.63 5.66
C THR A 24 32.44 20.72 6.05
N ARG A 25 31.48 21.21 6.83
CA ARG A 25 30.33 20.39 7.29
C ARG A 25 29.20 20.22 6.26
N TYR A 26 29.25 20.87 5.10
CA TYR A 26 28.15 20.83 4.11
C TYR A 26 28.26 19.73 3.03
N PHE A 27 29.27 18.87 3.09
CA PHE A 27 29.39 17.73 2.17
C PHE A 27 29.75 16.46 2.93
N ARG A 28 28.87 16.01 3.84
CA ARG A 28 28.78 14.57 4.10
C ARG A 28 27.90 13.98 3.02
N LEU A 29 28.52 13.22 2.11
CA LEU A 29 27.86 12.16 1.37
C LEU A 29 27.02 11.36 2.38
N CYS A 30 25.70 11.51 2.33
CA CYS A 30 24.76 10.71 3.10
C CYS A 30 24.75 9.28 2.54
N THR A 31 25.83 8.55 2.79
CA THR A 31 25.75 7.10 3.05
C THR A 31 25.79 6.91 4.56
N ALA A 32 25.02 7.70 5.30
CA ALA A 32 24.62 7.29 6.64
C ALA A 32 23.71 6.08 6.44
N PHE A 33 24.17 4.91 6.87
CA PHE A 33 23.32 3.74 7.02
C PHE A 33 22.16 4.14 7.93
N SER A 34 21.04 4.57 7.35
CA SER A 34 19.81 4.79 8.12
C SER A 34 19.45 3.47 8.77
N GLY A 35 19.03 3.49 10.04
CA GLY A 35 18.56 2.30 10.74
C GLY A 35 17.48 1.56 9.94
N ALA A 36 16.69 2.27 9.13
CA ALA A 36 15.74 1.69 8.18
C ALA A 36 16.41 0.94 7.03
N ALA A 37 17.44 1.51 6.40
CA ALA A 37 18.22 0.85 5.35
C ALA A 37 18.95 -0.40 5.87
N PHE A 38 19.44 -0.34 7.11
CA PHE A 38 20.03 -1.50 7.79
C PHE A 38 18.97 -2.57 8.12
N ARG A 39 17.81 -2.19 8.68
CA ARG A 39 16.69 -3.10 8.93
C ARG A 39 16.21 -3.78 7.65
N ARG A 40 16.08 -3.04 6.56
CA ARG A 40 15.72 -3.58 5.26
C ARG A 40 16.73 -4.62 4.78
N ARG A 41 18.03 -4.34 4.88
CA ARG A 41 19.08 -5.35 4.60
C ARG A 41 18.96 -6.59 5.49
N ILE A 42 18.65 -6.42 6.77
CA ILE A 42 18.41 -7.56 7.68
C ILE A 42 17.22 -8.38 7.17
N TYR A 43 16.07 -7.75 6.89
CA TYR A 43 14.90 -8.46 6.37
C TYR A 43 15.20 -9.17 5.04
N ASP A 44 15.89 -8.51 4.12
CA ASP A 44 16.30 -9.10 2.85
C ASP A 44 17.20 -10.34 3.08
N THR A 45 18.17 -10.26 4.01
CA THR A 45 19.04 -11.42 4.32
C THR A 45 18.32 -12.57 5.01
N VAL A 46 17.29 -12.30 5.82
CA VAL A 46 16.52 -13.32 6.55
C VAL A 46 15.44 -13.96 5.67
N SER A 47 14.89 -13.21 4.69
CA SER A 47 13.85 -13.70 3.76
C SER A 47 14.39 -14.49 2.57
N CYS A 48 15.71 -14.59 2.38
CA CYS A 48 16.32 -15.39 1.31
C CYS A 48 16.13 -16.92 1.45
N GLY A 49 15.40 -17.40 2.46
CA GLY A 49 15.05 -18.81 2.64
C GLY A 49 13.76 -19.28 1.97
N GLY A 50 12.91 -18.40 1.43
CA GLY A 50 11.70 -18.87 0.77
C GLY A 50 10.78 -17.77 0.25
N SER A 51 10.83 -17.50 -1.05
CA SER A 51 9.70 -16.92 -1.79
C SER A 51 9.93 -16.99 -3.30
N SER A 52 9.53 -18.10 -3.89
CA SER A 52 9.02 -18.13 -5.26
C SER A 52 7.51 -18.31 -5.15
N ARG A 53 6.76 -17.57 -5.98
CA ARG A 53 5.30 -17.40 -6.04
C ARG A 53 4.77 -16.26 -5.19
N TYR A 54 4.61 -15.10 -5.80
CA TYR A 54 3.32 -14.39 -5.87
C TYR A 54 3.49 -13.15 -6.77
N ARG A 55 3.40 -13.36 -8.08
CA ARG A 55 3.10 -12.31 -9.07
C ARG A 55 1.79 -12.70 -9.71
N HIS A 56 0.87 -11.73 -9.80
CA HIS A 56 -0.50 -11.79 -10.33
C HIS A 56 -1.60 -12.27 -9.38
N ARG A 57 -2.19 -11.32 -8.63
CA ARG A 57 -3.65 -11.15 -8.61
C ARG A 57 -4.07 -9.79 -8.03
N TYR A 58 -4.00 -8.75 -8.85
CA TYR A 58 -4.83 -7.54 -8.71
C TYR A 58 -5.04 -6.95 -10.10
N LYS A 59 -6.18 -7.26 -10.72
CA LYS A 59 -6.78 -6.42 -11.74
C LYS A 59 -8.30 -6.58 -11.67
N ASP A 60 -8.94 -5.43 -11.78
CA ASP A 60 -10.30 -5.11 -11.41
C ASP A 60 -11.40 -5.86 -12.14
N GLN A 61 -12.52 -5.88 -11.42
CA GLN A 61 -13.88 -6.01 -11.91
C GLN A 61 -14.20 -4.84 -12.85
N SER A 62 -14.58 -5.17 -14.08
CA SER A 62 -15.47 -4.35 -14.90
C SER A 62 -16.34 -5.33 -15.69
N MET A 63 -17.61 -5.43 -15.30
CA MET A 63 -18.65 -5.95 -16.17
C MET A 63 -18.84 -4.95 -17.29
N ASP A 64 -18.88 -5.42 -18.54
CA ASP A 64 -19.85 -4.96 -19.52
C ASP A 64 -19.92 -5.95 -20.69
N ASP A 65 -21.13 -5.92 -21.26
CA ASP A 65 -21.79 -6.73 -22.26
C ASP A 65 -21.09 -6.72 -23.63
N GLU A 66 -21.22 -7.81 -24.39
CA GLU A 66 -21.73 -7.82 -25.77
C GLU A 66 -21.36 -9.08 -26.57
N SER A 67 -22.40 -9.53 -27.25
CA SER A 67 -22.59 -10.56 -28.27
C SER A 67 -21.49 -10.73 -29.34
N ARG A 68 -21.29 -11.98 -29.75
CA ARG A 68 -20.70 -12.35 -31.05
C ARG A 68 -21.68 -13.19 -31.88
N THR A 69 -22.39 -12.53 -32.78
CA THR A 69 -22.61 -13.00 -34.17
C THR A 69 -21.32 -12.74 -34.94
N GLY A 70 -20.82 -13.53 -35.89
CA GLY A 70 -21.32 -14.58 -36.76
C GLY A 70 -20.47 -14.47 -38.03
N ASP A 71 -20.18 -15.57 -38.74
CA ASP A 71 -20.09 -15.59 -40.21
C ASP A 71 -19.67 -16.98 -40.71
N LEU A 72 -20.48 -17.55 -41.60
CA LEU A 72 -20.15 -17.67 -43.03
C LEU A 72 -21.41 -18.16 -43.81
N LYS A 73 -21.89 -17.28 -44.69
CA LYS A 73 -22.78 -17.50 -45.86
C LYS A 73 -21.99 -18.25 -46.96
N GLU A 74 -22.50 -18.85 -48.04
CA GLU A 74 -23.74 -18.94 -48.84
C GLU A 74 -23.49 -20.16 -49.79
N GLU A 75 -24.41 -20.87 -50.47
CA GLU A 75 -25.45 -20.42 -51.39
C GLU A 75 -26.28 -21.62 -51.94
N LYS A 76 -27.60 -21.39 -52.19
CA LYS A 76 -28.52 -21.88 -53.28
C LYS A 76 -28.55 -23.39 -53.65
N GLN A 77 -29.69 -24.05 -53.91
CA GLN A 77 -30.85 -23.62 -54.71
C GLN A 77 -32.01 -24.65 -54.64
N ARG A 78 -33.24 -24.13 -54.47
CA ARG A 78 -34.55 -24.57 -55.01
C ARG A 78 -34.81 -26.08 -55.28
N ARG A 79 -35.89 -26.59 -54.65
CA ARG A 79 -37.08 -27.08 -55.39
C ARG A 79 -38.32 -27.21 -54.51
N ASN A 80 -39.34 -26.42 -54.86
CA ASN A 80 -40.73 -26.57 -54.46
C ASN A 80 -41.23 -28.00 -54.73
N ARG A 81 -41.99 -28.59 -53.79
CA ARG A 81 -43.31 -29.20 -54.07
C ARG A 81 -44.02 -29.66 -52.78
N LYS A 82 -45.31 -29.32 -52.73
CA LYS A 82 -46.40 -29.81 -51.85
C LYS A 82 -46.47 -29.24 -50.42
N VAL A 83 -47.16 -28.10 -50.34
CA VAL A 83 -47.98 -27.74 -49.18
C VAL A 83 -49.16 -28.70 -49.13
N ALA A 84 -49.21 -29.56 -48.11
CA ALA A 84 -50.43 -30.04 -47.44
C ALA A 84 -50.08 -31.03 -46.31
N ASN A 85 -49.50 -30.52 -45.20
CA ASN A 85 -49.80 -30.91 -43.79
C ASN A 85 -48.87 -30.29 -42.71
N GLY A 86 -47.96 -29.36 -43.05
CA GLY A 86 -46.92 -28.89 -42.12
C GLY A 86 -47.27 -27.76 -41.12
N ARG A 87 -48.56 -27.52 -40.82
CA ARG A 87 -48.96 -26.55 -39.76
C ARG A 87 -49.16 -27.22 -38.39
N SER A 88 -49.50 -28.51 -38.36
CA SER A 88 -49.69 -29.26 -37.11
C SER A 88 -48.37 -29.67 -36.47
N GLU A 89 -47.38 -30.08 -37.27
CA GLU A 89 -46.07 -30.51 -36.76
C GLU A 89 -45.29 -29.35 -36.12
N LYS A 90 -45.26 -28.18 -36.77
CA LYS A 90 -44.62 -26.97 -36.19
C LYS A 90 -45.32 -26.45 -34.94
N LEU A 91 -46.64 -26.63 -34.84
CA LEU A 91 -47.38 -26.27 -33.64
C LEU A 91 -47.12 -27.28 -32.51
N ALA A 92 -47.07 -28.57 -32.83
CA ALA A 92 -46.73 -29.63 -31.89
C ALA A 92 -45.29 -29.50 -31.37
N ASP A 93 -44.34 -29.15 -32.23
CA ASP A 93 -42.95 -28.90 -31.84
C ASP A 93 -42.82 -27.67 -30.93
N LEU A 94 -43.61 -26.61 -31.19
CA LEU A 94 -43.64 -25.42 -30.33
C LEU A 94 -44.34 -25.70 -28.99
N LEU A 95 -45.40 -26.49 -28.98
CA LEU A 95 -46.08 -26.91 -27.74
C LEU A 95 -45.17 -27.81 -26.90
N ASN A 96 -44.48 -28.77 -27.51
CA ASN A 96 -43.50 -29.61 -26.82
C ASN A 96 -42.32 -28.79 -26.29
N LEU A 97 -41.87 -27.76 -27.03
CA LEU A 97 -40.81 -26.87 -26.55
C LEU A 97 -41.28 -26.03 -25.35
N VAL A 98 -42.48 -25.46 -25.42
CA VAL A 98 -43.09 -24.72 -24.29
C VAL A 98 -43.27 -25.64 -23.09
N GLU A 99 -43.78 -26.85 -23.27
CA GLU A 99 -43.96 -27.84 -22.20
C GLU A 99 -42.61 -28.29 -21.62
N SER A 100 -41.57 -28.45 -22.45
CA SER A 100 -40.22 -28.75 -21.97
C SER A 100 -39.61 -27.60 -21.16
N VAL A 101 -39.81 -26.35 -21.57
CA VAL A 101 -39.35 -25.15 -20.84
C VAL A 101 -40.13 -24.97 -19.54
N GLU A 102 -41.43 -25.24 -19.55
CA GLU A 102 -42.28 -25.21 -18.35
C GLU A 102 -41.84 -26.29 -17.35
N MET A 103 -41.62 -27.52 -17.81
CA MET A 103 -41.08 -28.60 -16.96
C MET A 103 -39.68 -28.28 -16.42
N GLU A 104 -38.77 -27.72 -17.22
CA GLU A 104 -37.45 -27.28 -16.75
C GLU A 104 -37.58 -26.18 -15.67
N SER A 105 -38.53 -25.26 -15.84
CA SER A 105 -38.81 -24.21 -14.86
C SER A 105 -39.39 -24.77 -13.56
N GLU A 106 -40.28 -25.78 -13.62
CA GLU A 106 -40.83 -26.44 -12.45
C GLU A 106 -39.79 -27.28 -11.70
N VAL A 107 -38.89 -27.94 -12.41
CA VAL A 107 -37.79 -28.69 -11.78
C VAL A 107 -36.85 -27.72 -11.06
N GLU A 108 -36.58 -26.55 -11.65
CA GLU A 108 -35.73 -25.53 -11.04
C GLU A 108 -36.40 -24.87 -9.82
N THR A 109 -37.72 -24.65 -9.83
CA THR A 109 -38.44 -24.15 -8.63
C THR A 109 -38.41 -25.16 -7.50
N ARG A 110 -38.67 -26.45 -7.78
CA ARG A 110 -38.58 -27.52 -6.75
C ARG A 110 -37.20 -27.61 -6.11
N LYS A 111 -36.12 -27.52 -6.91
CA LYS A 111 -34.74 -27.48 -6.38
C LYS A 111 -34.51 -26.28 -5.45
N LYS A 112 -35.04 -25.11 -5.79
CA LYS A 112 -34.93 -23.91 -4.95
C LYS A 112 -35.72 -24.03 -3.65
N GLU A 113 -36.89 -24.67 -3.70
CA GLU A 113 -37.70 -24.97 -2.52
C GLU A 113 -36.99 -25.96 -1.59
N GLU A 114 -36.43 -27.04 -2.13
CA GLU A 114 -35.64 -28.01 -1.37
C GLU A 114 -34.42 -27.37 -0.71
N ALA A 115 -33.70 -26.51 -1.45
CA ALA A 115 -32.58 -25.74 -0.92
C ALA A 115 -33.02 -24.80 0.21
N LEU A 116 -34.15 -24.12 0.07
CA LEU A 116 -34.70 -23.24 1.10
C LEU A 116 -35.10 -24.02 2.37
N GLU A 117 -35.72 -25.19 2.22
CA GLU A 117 -36.04 -26.05 3.35
C GLU A 117 -34.78 -26.54 4.07
N GLU A 118 -33.70 -26.81 3.33
CA GLU A 118 -32.40 -27.16 3.93
C GLU A 118 -31.78 -25.99 4.73
N LEU A 119 -31.88 -24.76 4.22
CA LEU A 119 -31.46 -23.57 4.96
C LEU A 119 -32.28 -23.41 6.24
N LYS A 120 -33.60 -23.60 6.18
CA LYS A 120 -34.50 -23.54 7.35
C LYS A 120 -34.15 -24.62 8.38
N ARG A 121 -33.88 -25.86 7.95
CA ARG A 121 -33.44 -26.94 8.84
C ARG A 121 -32.15 -26.58 9.56
N THR A 122 -31.15 -26.10 8.81
CA THR A 122 -29.87 -25.68 9.38
C THR A 122 -30.03 -24.59 10.45
N VAL A 123 -30.91 -23.60 10.21
CA VAL A 123 -31.15 -22.53 11.20
C VAL A 123 -31.95 -23.02 12.42
N LYS A 124 -32.82 -24.02 12.26
CA LYS A 124 -33.47 -24.68 13.41
C LYS A 124 -32.45 -25.43 14.26
N ASP A 125 -31.51 -26.14 13.64
CA ASP A 125 -30.47 -26.90 14.35
C ASP A 125 -29.52 -25.99 15.16
N LEU A 126 -29.34 -24.73 14.76
CA LEU A 126 -28.62 -23.72 15.55
C LEU A 126 -29.30 -23.35 16.89
N GLN A 127 -30.60 -23.62 17.02
CA GLN A 127 -31.40 -23.24 18.20
C GLN A 127 -31.64 -24.40 19.16
N VAL A 128 -31.22 -25.61 18.80
CA VAL A 128 -31.40 -26.83 19.61
C VAL A 128 -30.47 -26.80 20.83
N GLU A 129 -30.87 -27.37 21.97
CA GLU A 129 -30.04 -27.40 23.19
C GLU A 129 -28.77 -28.26 23.06
N ASP A 130 -28.74 -29.22 22.15
CA ASP A 130 -27.59 -30.08 21.88
C ASP A 130 -26.42 -29.27 21.27
N LEU A 131 -25.33 -29.14 22.02
CA LEU A 131 -24.13 -28.40 21.62
C LEU A 131 -23.44 -29.00 20.40
N VAL A 132 -23.47 -30.33 20.25
CA VAL A 132 -22.84 -31.02 19.11
C VAL A 132 -23.60 -30.68 17.83
N LYS A 133 -24.94 -30.71 17.89
CA LYS A 133 -25.80 -30.29 16.77
C LYS A 133 -25.63 -28.81 16.44
N ARG A 134 -25.58 -27.93 17.44
CA ARG A 134 -25.34 -26.49 17.22
C ARG A 134 -24.00 -26.22 16.52
N LYS A 135 -22.93 -26.89 16.96
CA LYS A 135 -21.61 -26.78 16.31
C LYS A 135 -21.64 -27.28 14.86
N ALA A 136 -22.29 -28.41 14.61
CA ALA A 136 -22.46 -28.95 13.25
C ALA A 136 -23.25 -27.96 12.37
N ALA A 137 -24.35 -27.41 12.89
CA ALA A 137 -25.16 -26.42 12.19
C ALA A 137 -24.38 -25.13 11.89
N ALA A 138 -23.56 -24.63 12.82
CA ALA A 138 -22.68 -23.49 12.57
C ALA A 138 -21.65 -23.78 11.46
N SER A 139 -21.11 -24.99 11.44
CA SER A 139 -20.19 -25.46 10.38
C SER A 139 -20.90 -25.53 9.02
N ASN A 140 -22.15 -25.98 8.99
CA ASN A 140 -22.99 -26.01 7.78
C ASN A 140 -23.29 -24.60 7.28
N VAL A 141 -23.66 -23.66 8.17
CA VAL A 141 -23.85 -22.25 7.80
C VAL A 141 -22.58 -21.68 7.18
N ARG A 142 -21.41 -21.92 7.79
CA ARG A 142 -20.13 -21.49 7.23
C ARG A 142 -19.92 -22.03 5.81
N LEU A 143 -20.20 -23.31 5.57
CA LEU A 143 -20.04 -23.95 4.27
C LEU A 143 -21.01 -23.37 3.23
N MET A 144 -22.29 -23.26 3.56
CA MET A 144 -23.34 -22.74 2.67
C MET A 144 -23.10 -21.26 2.32
N ALA A 145 -22.64 -20.47 3.28
CA ALA A 145 -22.34 -19.05 3.10
C ALA A 145 -21.00 -18.78 2.36
N LYS A 146 -20.24 -19.82 1.98
CA LYS A 146 -18.87 -19.65 1.46
C LYS A 146 -18.82 -18.85 0.16
N GLU A 147 -19.72 -19.11 -0.79
CA GLU A 147 -19.59 -18.57 -2.16
C GLU A 147 -20.85 -17.83 -2.64
N ASP A 148 -22.01 -18.03 -2.00
CA ASP A 148 -23.29 -17.51 -2.48
C ASP A 148 -23.81 -16.34 -1.64
N LEU A 149 -23.98 -15.18 -2.28
CA LEU A 149 -24.49 -13.95 -1.66
C LEU A 149 -25.98 -14.04 -1.29
N VAL A 150 -26.79 -14.74 -2.09
CA VAL A 150 -28.22 -14.96 -1.84
C VAL A 150 -28.38 -15.83 -0.60
N ILE A 151 -27.62 -16.93 -0.51
CA ILE A 151 -27.63 -17.80 0.68
C ILE A 151 -27.24 -17.03 1.95
N ARG A 152 -26.21 -16.17 1.88
CA ARG A 152 -25.82 -15.31 3.01
C ARG A 152 -26.98 -14.44 3.49
N GLY A 153 -27.70 -13.80 2.57
CA GLY A 153 -28.86 -12.97 2.88
C GLY A 153 -30.01 -13.80 3.47
N THR A 154 -30.36 -14.91 2.82
CA THR A 154 -31.44 -15.80 3.24
C THR A 154 -31.21 -16.38 4.64
N LEU A 155 -30.01 -16.88 4.95
CA LEU A 155 -29.68 -17.40 6.28
C LEU A 155 -29.83 -16.33 7.37
N ALA A 156 -29.42 -15.09 7.08
CA ALA A 156 -29.59 -13.99 8.02
C ALA A 156 -31.08 -13.63 8.22
N LEU A 157 -31.87 -13.60 7.15
CA LEU A 157 -33.33 -13.38 7.21
C LEU A 157 -34.07 -14.50 7.95
N LEU A 158 -33.61 -15.73 7.83
CA LEU A 158 -34.11 -16.88 8.60
C LEU A 158 -33.71 -16.84 10.08
N GLY A 159 -32.85 -15.90 10.51
CA GLY A 159 -32.47 -15.72 11.90
C GLY A 159 -31.21 -16.47 12.33
N ALA A 160 -30.29 -16.80 11.42
CA ALA A 160 -29.05 -17.49 11.78
C ALA A 160 -28.10 -16.66 12.67
N ILE A 161 -28.12 -15.33 12.58
CA ILE A 161 -27.14 -14.46 13.25
C ILE A 161 -27.23 -14.52 14.79
N PRO A 162 -28.40 -14.29 15.43
CA PRO A 162 -28.50 -14.33 16.89
C PRO A 162 -27.97 -15.61 17.57
N PRO A 163 -28.34 -16.84 17.14
CA PRO A 163 -27.82 -18.05 17.78
C PRO A 163 -26.31 -18.22 17.55
N LEU A 164 -25.77 -17.86 16.38
CA LEU A 164 -24.33 -17.87 16.14
C LEU A 164 -23.59 -16.89 17.07
N VAL A 165 -24.15 -15.70 17.32
CA VAL A 165 -23.56 -14.75 18.27
C VAL A 165 -23.67 -15.26 19.71
N ALA A 166 -24.75 -15.94 20.08
CA ALA A 166 -24.91 -16.57 21.40
C ALA A 166 -23.93 -17.72 21.63
N MET A 167 -23.54 -18.45 20.57
CA MET A 167 -22.50 -19.49 20.67
C MET A 167 -21.14 -18.95 21.13
N LEU A 168 -20.88 -17.65 21.00
CA LEU A 168 -19.65 -17.02 21.51
C LEU A 168 -19.59 -16.95 23.04
N ASP A 169 -20.69 -17.19 23.76
CA ASP A 169 -20.69 -17.28 25.23
C ASP A 169 -20.40 -18.71 25.73
N LEU A 170 -20.34 -19.70 24.85
CA LEU A 170 -20.02 -21.09 25.22
C LEU A 170 -18.57 -21.21 25.65
N GLU A 171 -18.24 -22.21 26.46
CA GLU A 171 -16.86 -22.48 26.89
C GLU A 171 -16.08 -23.30 25.85
N ASP A 172 -16.76 -24.01 24.94
CA ASP A 172 -16.13 -24.82 23.90
C ASP A 172 -15.57 -23.95 22.77
N GLU A 173 -14.25 -23.89 22.67
CA GLU A 173 -13.53 -23.13 21.64
C GLU A 173 -13.87 -23.59 20.23
N GLN A 174 -14.14 -24.88 20.01
CA GLN A 174 -14.49 -25.37 18.66
C GLN A 174 -15.84 -24.83 18.20
N SER A 175 -16.80 -24.70 19.12
CA SER A 175 -18.09 -24.05 18.88
C SER A 175 -17.91 -22.55 18.63
N GLN A 176 -17.07 -21.87 19.41
CA GLN A 176 -16.75 -20.45 19.19
C GLN A 176 -16.13 -20.22 17.81
N ILE A 177 -15.14 -21.04 17.42
CA ILE A 177 -14.47 -20.94 16.12
C ILE A 177 -15.45 -21.21 14.97
N ALA A 178 -16.29 -22.25 15.08
CA ALA A 178 -17.31 -22.54 14.09
C ALA A 178 -18.28 -21.36 13.92
N ALA A 179 -18.73 -20.77 15.02
CA ALA A 179 -19.60 -19.60 15.01
C ALA A 179 -18.92 -18.35 14.41
N LEU A 180 -17.67 -18.06 14.80
CA LEU A 180 -16.90 -16.93 14.28
C LEU A 180 -16.71 -17.02 12.76
N TYR A 181 -16.35 -18.19 12.23
CA TYR A 181 -16.19 -18.33 10.77
C TYR A 181 -17.53 -18.35 10.02
N ALA A 182 -18.60 -18.83 10.64
CA ALA A 182 -19.95 -18.71 10.08
C ALA A 182 -20.37 -17.23 9.97
N LEU A 183 -20.19 -16.45 11.05
CA LEU A 183 -20.47 -15.01 11.07
C LEU A 183 -19.63 -14.24 10.05
N LEU A 184 -18.33 -14.57 9.94
CA LEU A 184 -17.45 -13.99 8.93
C LEU A 184 -18.03 -14.22 7.52
N ASN A 185 -18.34 -15.47 7.17
CA ASN A 185 -18.84 -15.81 5.83
C ASN A 185 -20.20 -15.16 5.53
N LEU A 186 -21.11 -15.08 6.52
CA LEU A 186 -22.37 -14.35 6.39
C LEU A 186 -22.16 -12.87 6.07
N GLY A 187 -21.07 -12.26 6.56
CA GLY A 187 -20.73 -10.86 6.32
C GLY A 187 -20.01 -10.57 5.00
N ILE A 188 -19.39 -11.56 4.34
CA ILE A 188 -18.61 -11.31 3.11
C ILE A 188 -19.54 -10.76 2.02
N GLY A 189 -19.22 -9.58 1.48
CA GLY A 189 -20.00 -8.93 0.42
C GLY A 189 -21.43 -8.54 0.80
N ASN A 190 -21.86 -8.71 2.06
CA ASN A 190 -23.23 -8.45 2.49
C ASN A 190 -23.26 -7.40 3.62
N ASN A 191 -23.48 -6.14 3.25
CA ASN A 191 -23.48 -5.03 4.20
C ASN A 191 -24.63 -5.09 5.23
N PRO A 192 -25.88 -5.44 4.87
CA PRO A 192 -26.94 -5.68 5.85
C PRO A 192 -26.56 -6.69 6.92
N ASN A 193 -25.94 -7.81 6.53
CA ASN A 193 -25.49 -8.83 7.48
C ASN A 193 -24.38 -8.31 8.39
N LYS A 194 -23.37 -7.60 7.86
CA LYS A 194 -22.32 -6.98 8.70
C LYS A 194 -22.92 -6.03 9.75
N ALA A 195 -23.92 -5.22 9.37
CA ALA A 195 -24.60 -4.33 10.29
C ALA A 195 -25.41 -5.10 11.35
N ALA A 196 -26.12 -6.16 10.93
CA ALA A 196 -26.88 -7.02 11.83
C ALA A 196 -25.99 -7.73 12.86
N ILE A 197 -24.84 -8.28 12.45
CA ILE A 197 -23.87 -8.93 13.36
C ILE A 197 -23.40 -7.96 14.45
N VAL A 198 -23.07 -6.72 14.07
CA VAL A 198 -22.69 -5.67 15.03
C VAL A 198 -23.86 -5.30 15.94
N LYS A 199 -25.06 -5.12 15.38
CA LYS A 199 -26.29 -4.75 16.12
C LYS A 199 -26.67 -5.79 17.19
N VAL A 200 -26.45 -7.08 16.92
CA VAL A 200 -26.72 -8.18 17.87
C VAL A 200 -25.69 -8.21 19.02
N GLY A 201 -24.61 -7.43 18.94
CA GLY A 201 -23.62 -7.31 20.02
C GLY A 201 -22.43 -8.25 19.88
N ALA A 202 -22.14 -8.75 18.68
CA ALA A 202 -21.02 -9.67 18.45
C ALA A 202 -19.66 -9.08 18.87
N ILE A 203 -19.46 -7.76 18.71
CA ILE A 203 -18.22 -7.07 19.09
C ILE A 203 -17.90 -7.29 20.56
N HIS A 204 -18.87 -7.05 21.46
CA HIS A 204 -18.65 -7.17 22.90
C HIS A 204 -18.33 -8.63 23.29
N LYS A 205 -19.03 -9.60 22.70
CA LYS A 205 -18.77 -11.03 22.96
C LYS A 205 -17.39 -11.45 22.47
N MET A 206 -17.00 -11.05 21.26
CA MET A 206 -15.65 -11.31 20.75
C MET A 206 -14.57 -10.74 21.68
N LEU A 207 -14.75 -9.51 22.19
CA LEU A 207 -13.78 -8.91 23.12
C LEU A 207 -13.74 -9.64 24.47
N LYS A 208 -14.87 -10.16 24.96
CA LYS A 208 -14.92 -10.96 26.20
C LYS A 208 -14.14 -12.28 26.10
N LEU A 209 -14.00 -12.85 24.90
CA LEU A 209 -13.19 -14.04 24.65
C LEU A 209 -11.68 -13.77 24.78
N ILE A 210 -11.27 -12.52 24.66
CA ILE A 210 -9.87 -12.07 24.72
C ILE A 210 -9.50 -11.87 26.20
N LYS A 211 -9.42 -12.96 26.96
CA LYS A 211 -9.04 -12.90 28.38
C LYS A 211 -7.52 -12.74 28.54
N PRO A 212 -7.03 -11.89 29.46
CA PRO A 212 -5.61 -11.60 29.64
C PRO A 212 -4.77 -12.74 30.24
N GLU A 213 -5.39 -13.72 30.90
CA GLU A 213 -4.70 -14.79 31.65
C GLU A 213 -4.86 -16.19 31.04
N SER A 214 -5.73 -16.34 30.03
CA SER A 214 -5.78 -17.56 29.25
C SER A 214 -4.68 -17.47 28.20
N ALA A 215 -3.88 -18.52 28.03
CA ALA A 215 -3.19 -18.77 26.79
C ALA A 215 -4.26 -18.94 25.70
N SER A 216 -4.86 -17.83 25.25
CA SER A 216 -5.96 -17.83 24.30
C SER A 216 -5.46 -18.57 23.07
N ASN A 217 -6.10 -19.69 22.75
CA ASN A 217 -5.71 -20.51 21.62
C ASN A 217 -5.63 -19.63 20.37
N SER A 218 -4.46 -19.70 19.71
CA SER A 218 -4.12 -18.92 18.51
C SER A 218 -5.29 -18.87 17.52
N SER A 219 -5.97 -20.00 17.31
CA SER A 219 -7.11 -20.16 16.40
C SER A 219 -8.33 -19.28 16.72
N VAL A 220 -8.71 -19.13 18.00
CA VAL A 220 -9.84 -18.27 18.41
C VAL A 220 -9.49 -16.81 18.15
N THR A 221 -8.28 -16.41 18.53
CA THR A 221 -7.75 -15.06 18.30
C THR A 221 -7.73 -14.71 16.81
N GLU A 222 -7.25 -15.63 15.96
CA GLU A 222 -7.26 -15.44 14.51
C GLU A 222 -8.67 -15.33 13.93
N ALA A 223 -9.62 -16.15 14.42
CA ALA A 223 -11.02 -16.07 14.00
C ALA A 223 -11.68 -14.74 14.41
N ILE A 224 -11.34 -14.19 15.59
CA ILE A 224 -11.78 -12.86 16.03
C ILE A 224 -11.19 -11.76 15.15
N ILE A 225 -9.87 -11.82 14.87
CA ILE A 225 -9.18 -10.87 13.96
C ILE A 225 -9.85 -10.86 12.59
N ALA A 226 -10.13 -12.04 12.02
CA ALA A 226 -10.79 -12.17 10.72
C ALA A 226 -12.20 -11.55 10.74
N ASN A 227 -12.95 -11.70 11.82
CA ASN A 227 -14.25 -11.05 12.00
C ASN A 227 -14.11 -9.52 12.08
N PHE A 228 -13.16 -8.98 12.84
CA PHE A 228 -12.94 -7.52 12.87
C PHE A 228 -12.55 -6.97 11.50
N LEU A 229 -11.74 -7.69 10.73
CA LEU A 229 -11.47 -7.33 9.33
C LEU A 229 -12.76 -7.31 8.49
N GLY A 230 -13.55 -8.38 8.51
CA GLY A 230 -14.78 -8.49 7.73
C GLY A 230 -15.83 -7.42 8.09
N LEU A 231 -16.00 -7.14 9.38
CA LEU A 231 -16.98 -6.18 9.89
C LEU A 231 -16.53 -4.72 9.70
N SER A 232 -15.24 -4.41 9.84
CA SER A 232 -14.69 -3.06 9.65
C SER A 232 -14.73 -2.57 8.19
N ALA A 233 -14.91 -3.49 7.24
CA ALA A 233 -15.11 -3.15 5.83
C ALA A 233 -16.38 -2.33 5.57
N LEU A 234 -17.36 -2.33 6.49
CA LEU A 234 -18.54 -1.47 6.41
C LEU A 234 -18.31 -0.14 7.15
N ASP A 235 -18.56 1.00 6.50
CA ASP A 235 -18.34 2.33 7.07
C ASP A 235 -19.10 2.58 8.38
N SER A 236 -20.38 2.22 8.44
CA SER A 236 -21.21 2.40 9.64
C SER A 236 -20.72 1.59 10.86
N ASN A 237 -19.96 0.52 10.64
CA ASN A 237 -19.40 -0.29 11.72
C ASN A 237 -18.10 0.30 12.30
N LYS A 238 -17.37 1.13 11.55
CA LYS A 238 -16.02 1.58 11.93
C LYS A 238 -15.99 2.30 13.28
N LEU A 239 -16.98 3.16 13.54
CA LEU A 239 -17.07 3.92 14.80
C LEU A 239 -17.37 3.03 16.01
N VAL A 240 -18.31 2.09 15.83
CA VAL A 240 -18.72 1.15 16.89
C VAL A 240 -17.56 0.21 17.24
N ILE A 241 -16.87 -0.33 16.23
CA ILE A 241 -15.69 -1.18 16.44
C ILE A 241 -14.57 -0.37 17.08
N GLY A 242 -14.27 0.84 16.59
CA GLY A 242 -13.18 1.66 17.11
C GLY A 242 -13.35 2.00 18.59
N SER A 243 -14.57 2.36 19.01
CA SER A 243 -14.88 2.75 20.39
C SER A 243 -15.05 1.57 21.37
N SER A 244 -14.92 0.32 20.90
CA SER A 244 -15.22 -0.88 21.70
C SER A 244 -14.03 -1.46 22.48
N GLY A 245 -12.80 -1.01 22.18
CA GLY A 245 -11.57 -1.66 22.66
C GLY A 245 -10.94 -2.63 21.66
N ALA A 246 -11.54 -2.81 20.47
CA ALA A 246 -10.96 -3.63 19.40
C ALA A 246 -9.62 -3.10 18.88
N ILE A 247 -9.43 -1.78 18.81
CA ILE A 247 -8.17 -1.18 18.35
C ILE A 247 -6.99 -1.58 19.27
N PRO A 248 -7.03 -1.35 20.59
CA PRO A 248 -5.98 -1.83 21.50
C PRO A 248 -5.69 -3.33 21.38
N PHE A 249 -6.73 -4.16 21.26
CA PHE A 249 -6.55 -5.60 21.05
C PHE A 249 -5.80 -5.92 19.76
N LEU A 250 -6.20 -5.32 18.62
CA LEU A 250 -5.56 -5.54 17.32
C LEU A 250 -4.08 -5.09 17.37
N VAL A 251 -3.78 -3.94 17.97
CA VAL A 251 -2.41 -3.44 18.11
C VAL A 251 -1.57 -4.36 18.99
N LYS A 252 -2.10 -4.80 20.14
CA LYS A 252 -1.43 -5.77 21.02
C LYS A 252 -1.15 -7.10 20.31
N SER A 253 -2.11 -7.59 19.52
CA SER A 253 -1.95 -8.82 18.73
C SER A 253 -0.84 -8.71 17.69
N LEU A 254 -0.66 -7.53 17.10
CA LEU A 254 0.39 -7.24 16.13
C LEU A 254 1.79 -7.15 16.76
N GLN A 255 1.87 -6.64 17.99
CA GLN A 255 3.13 -6.41 18.72
C GLN A 255 3.61 -7.61 19.53
N ASN A 256 2.75 -8.62 19.72
CA ASN A 256 3.09 -9.77 20.53
C ASN A 256 4.25 -10.57 19.89
N LYS A 257 5.38 -10.65 20.59
CA LYS A 257 6.63 -11.26 20.10
C LYS A 257 6.61 -12.77 20.14
N ASP A 258 5.66 -13.38 20.83
CA ASP A 258 5.58 -14.82 21.02
C ASP A 258 5.08 -15.57 19.76
N HIS A 259 4.88 -14.88 18.63
CA HIS A 259 4.45 -15.46 17.34
C HIS A 259 3.19 -16.35 17.44
N ASN A 260 2.29 -16.02 18.36
CA ASN A 260 1.07 -16.78 18.60
C ASN A 260 0.00 -16.60 17.51
N ILE A 261 0.27 -15.86 16.43
CA ILE A 261 -0.65 -15.69 15.30
C ILE A 261 0.08 -15.89 13.98
N SER A 262 -0.62 -16.46 13.00
CA SER A 262 -0.13 -16.72 11.65
C SER A 262 0.23 -15.43 10.90
N ASN A 263 1.08 -15.53 9.88
CA ASN A 263 1.39 -14.41 8.98
C ASN A 263 0.12 -13.85 8.32
N GLN A 264 -0.86 -14.71 8.02
CA GLN A 264 -2.14 -14.27 7.47
C GLN A 264 -2.92 -13.43 8.48
N ALA A 265 -3.00 -13.87 9.74
CA ALA A 265 -3.62 -13.10 10.81
C ALA A 265 -2.93 -11.76 11.05
N ARG A 266 -1.58 -11.71 11.01
CA ARG A 266 -0.80 -10.46 11.06
C ARG A 266 -1.24 -9.48 9.96
N GLN A 267 -1.40 -9.99 8.74
CA GLN A 267 -1.88 -9.19 7.61
C GLN A 267 -3.34 -8.76 7.79
N ASP A 268 -4.19 -9.61 8.35
CA ASP A 268 -5.59 -9.30 8.61
C ASP A 268 -5.76 -8.23 9.69
N VAL A 269 -4.92 -8.24 10.73
CA VAL A 269 -4.83 -7.15 11.71
C VAL A 269 -4.53 -5.82 11.03
N LEU A 270 -3.49 -5.78 10.19
CA LEU A 270 -3.12 -4.55 9.48
C LEU A 270 -4.21 -4.08 8.51
N ARG A 271 -4.94 -5.00 7.87
CA ARG A 271 -6.11 -4.67 7.03
C ARG A 271 -7.26 -4.11 7.85
N ALA A 272 -7.55 -4.69 9.02
CA ALA A 272 -8.57 -4.20 9.94
C ALA A 272 -8.22 -2.80 10.47
N LEU A 273 -6.98 -2.59 10.92
CA LEU A 273 -6.49 -1.28 11.36
C LEU A 273 -6.55 -0.25 10.24
N PHE A 274 -6.19 -0.62 9.01
CA PHE A 274 -6.37 0.27 7.85
C PHE A 274 -7.83 0.68 7.68
N ASN A 275 -8.77 -0.26 7.67
CA ASN A 275 -10.20 0.07 7.55
C ASN A 275 -10.65 1.00 8.68
N LEU A 276 -10.27 0.71 9.93
CA LEU A 276 -10.66 1.51 11.08
C LEU A 276 -10.06 2.91 11.07
N SER A 277 -8.85 3.07 10.54
CA SER A 277 -8.12 4.35 10.47
C SER A 277 -8.73 5.36 9.49
N ILE A 278 -9.59 4.89 8.56
CA ILE A 278 -10.32 5.77 7.63
C ILE A 278 -11.25 6.73 8.40
N ALA A 279 -11.79 6.29 9.54
CA ALA A 279 -12.60 7.14 10.41
C ALA A 279 -11.68 8.00 11.30
N ALA A 280 -11.70 9.32 11.11
CA ALA A 280 -10.83 10.26 11.83
C ALA A 280 -10.97 10.17 13.36
N SER A 281 -12.16 9.90 13.89
CA SER A 281 -12.39 9.71 15.33
C SER A 281 -11.62 8.52 15.90
N ASN A 282 -11.46 7.44 15.13
CA ASN A 282 -10.70 6.27 15.55
C ASN A 282 -9.20 6.54 15.60
N VAL A 283 -8.69 7.56 14.89
CA VAL A 283 -7.28 7.92 14.95
C VAL A 283 -6.89 8.29 16.37
N SER A 284 -7.70 9.07 17.10
CA SER A 284 -7.42 9.41 18.50
C SER A 284 -7.18 8.18 19.38
N ILE A 285 -8.03 7.15 19.25
CA ILE A 285 -7.91 5.87 19.97
C ILE A 285 -6.66 5.10 19.54
N MET A 286 -6.29 5.13 18.25
CA MET A 286 -5.05 4.52 17.78
C MET A 286 -3.81 5.18 18.37
N LEU A 287 -3.85 6.49 18.63
CA LEU A 287 -2.73 7.23 19.21
C LEU A 287 -2.51 6.94 20.71
N GLU A 288 -3.53 6.43 21.40
CA GLU A 288 -3.41 5.94 22.79
C GLU A 288 -2.68 4.58 22.86
N THR A 289 -2.29 4.02 21.72
CA THR A 289 -1.53 2.77 21.61
C THR A 289 -0.16 3.03 20.98
N ASP A 290 0.74 2.05 21.08
CA ASP A 290 2.08 2.11 20.46
C ASP A 290 2.06 1.80 18.94
N LEU A 291 0.93 2.02 18.26
CA LEU A 291 0.80 1.71 16.82
C LEU A 291 1.76 2.55 15.97
N ILE A 292 1.86 3.87 16.19
CA ILE A 292 2.68 4.74 15.32
C ILE A 292 4.17 4.38 15.37
N PRO A 293 4.80 4.23 16.57
CA PRO A 293 6.17 3.73 16.66
C PRO A 293 6.34 2.36 16.00
N PHE A 294 5.39 1.44 16.22
CA PHE A 294 5.44 0.11 15.61
C PHE A 294 5.43 0.17 14.08
N LEU A 295 4.53 0.96 13.48
CA LEU A 295 4.40 1.09 12.03
C LEU A 295 5.69 1.64 11.40
N LEU A 296 6.30 2.67 12.01
CA LEU A 296 7.55 3.26 11.52
C LEU A 296 8.74 2.31 11.68
N ASN A 297 8.84 1.61 12.81
CA ASN A 297 9.95 0.67 13.07
C ASN A 297 9.89 -0.58 12.20
N SER A 298 8.70 -0.99 11.76
CA SER A 298 8.49 -2.12 10.86
C SER A 298 8.62 -1.77 9.37
N LEU A 299 8.82 -0.49 9.02
CA LEU A 299 9.21 -0.11 7.66
C LEU A 299 10.58 -0.72 7.32
N GLY A 300 10.60 -1.49 6.24
CA GLY A 300 11.73 -2.29 5.79
C GLY A 300 11.33 -3.75 5.59
N ASP A 301 10.33 -4.24 6.34
CA ASP A 301 9.66 -5.52 6.06
C ASP A 301 8.70 -5.30 4.88
N MET A 302 9.10 -5.77 3.70
CA MET A 302 8.36 -5.54 2.46
C MET A 302 6.97 -6.19 2.44
N GLU A 303 6.69 -7.15 3.32
CA GLU A 303 5.36 -7.77 3.43
C GLU A 303 4.33 -6.82 4.04
N VAL A 304 4.76 -5.89 4.90
CA VAL A 304 3.85 -5.02 5.69
C VAL A 304 4.05 -3.54 5.39
N SER A 305 5.21 -3.14 4.85
CA SER A 305 5.59 -1.73 4.69
C SER A 305 4.57 -0.91 3.91
N GLU A 306 4.07 -1.43 2.80
CA GLU A 306 3.07 -0.72 2.00
C GLU A 306 1.77 -0.48 2.78
N ARG A 307 1.32 -1.47 3.57
CA ARG A 307 0.13 -1.37 4.40
C ARG A 307 0.33 -0.41 5.55
N ASN A 308 1.49 -0.44 6.19
CA ASN A 308 1.84 0.49 7.27
C ASN A 308 1.79 1.94 6.79
N LEU A 309 2.33 2.20 5.60
CA LEU A 309 2.27 3.54 4.99
C LEU A 309 0.84 3.97 4.64
N SER A 310 -0.04 3.03 4.25
CA SER A 310 -1.47 3.33 4.06
C SER A 310 -2.15 3.75 5.37
N ILE A 311 -1.85 3.07 6.48
CA ILE A 311 -2.39 3.44 7.80
C ILE A 311 -1.85 4.82 8.20
N LEU A 312 -0.54 5.04 8.06
CA LEU A 312 0.09 6.34 8.35
C LEU A 312 -0.51 7.47 7.51
N SER A 313 -0.87 7.21 6.25
CA SER A 313 -1.54 8.18 5.36
C SER A 313 -2.89 8.65 5.95
N ASN A 314 -3.68 7.74 6.50
CA ASN A 314 -4.94 8.08 7.16
C ASN A 314 -4.68 8.83 8.48
N VAL A 315 -3.70 8.40 9.27
CA VAL A 315 -3.32 9.04 10.53
C VAL A 315 -2.93 10.51 10.33
N VAL A 316 -2.03 10.82 9.38
CA VAL A 316 -1.56 12.20 9.14
C VAL A 316 -2.62 13.12 8.51
N SER A 317 -3.77 12.57 8.11
CA SER A 317 -4.91 13.39 7.70
C SER A 317 -5.50 14.17 8.89
N THR A 318 -5.27 13.71 10.13
CA THR A 318 -5.68 14.39 11.36
C THR A 318 -4.54 15.24 11.97
N PRO A 319 -4.83 16.37 12.64
CA PRO A 319 -3.80 17.16 13.32
C PRO A 319 -3.10 16.39 14.45
N GLU A 320 -3.83 15.59 15.22
CA GLU A 320 -3.31 14.76 16.30
C GLU A 320 -2.34 13.72 15.74
N GLY A 321 -2.73 13.05 14.65
CA GLY A 321 -1.90 12.04 14.00
C GLY A 321 -0.62 12.61 13.42
N ARG A 322 -0.65 13.82 12.84
CA ARG A 322 0.56 14.52 12.39
C ARG A 322 1.54 14.78 13.54
N ARG A 323 1.04 15.30 14.67
CA ARG A 323 1.87 15.52 15.87
C ARG A 323 2.45 14.21 16.40
N ALA A 324 1.64 13.15 16.46
CA ALA A 324 2.11 11.86 16.92
C ALA A 324 3.23 11.29 16.05
N VAL A 325 3.11 11.39 14.72
CA VAL A 325 4.17 10.96 13.80
C VAL A 325 5.44 11.81 13.95
N SER A 326 5.33 13.14 14.13
CA SER A 326 6.51 14.01 14.24
C SER A 326 7.30 13.82 15.53
N ILE A 327 6.67 13.36 16.61
CA ILE A 327 7.32 13.12 17.90
C ILE A 327 8.13 11.81 17.90
N VAL A 328 7.82 10.85 17.03
CA VAL A 328 8.55 9.58 16.98
C VAL A 328 9.99 9.84 16.50
N PRO A 329 11.02 9.37 17.25
CA PRO A 329 12.41 9.50 16.84
C PRO A 329 12.65 8.93 15.45
N ASP A 330 13.45 9.63 14.65
CA ASP A 330 13.81 9.27 13.28
C ASP A 330 12.62 9.08 12.31
N ALA A 331 11.41 9.55 12.64
CA ALA A 331 10.25 9.42 11.75
C ALA A 331 10.51 9.98 10.34
N PHE A 332 11.08 11.20 10.24
CA PHE A 332 11.40 11.81 8.95
C PHE A 332 12.55 11.07 8.23
N PRO A 333 13.70 10.78 8.85
CA PRO A 333 14.73 9.94 8.24
C PRO A 333 14.21 8.60 7.69
N ILE A 334 13.34 7.91 8.46
CA ILE A 334 12.74 6.64 8.04
C ILE A 334 11.85 6.87 6.80
N LEU A 335 10.95 7.84 6.82
CA LEU A 335 10.04 8.11 5.70
C LEU A 335 10.78 8.61 4.45
N VAL A 336 11.85 9.39 4.63
CA VAL A 336 12.72 9.85 3.53
C VAL A 336 13.47 8.67 2.91
N ASP A 337 13.94 7.70 3.71
CA ASP A 337 14.56 6.48 3.19
C ASP A 337 13.61 5.69 2.27
N VAL A 338 12.32 5.59 2.63
CA VAL A 338 11.30 4.94 1.79
C VAL A 338 11.19 5.59 0.41
N LEU A 339 11.40 6.91 0.29
CA LEU A 339 11.39 7.57 -1.02
C LEU A 339 12.49 7.07 -1.95
N ASN A 340 13.56 6.49 -1.41
CA ASN A 340 14.69 5.94 -2.19
C ASN A 340 14.47 4.48 -2.63
N TRP A 341 13.36 3.85 -2.23
CA TRP A 341 13.06 2.45 -2.52
C TRP A 341 12.59 2.25 -3.97
N THR A 342 13.54 2.20 -4.90
CA THR A 342 13.23 2.20 -6.34
C THR A 342 12.52 0.95 -6.86
N ASP A 343 12.53 -0.13 -6.11
CA ASP A 343 11.86 -1.39 -6.41
C ASP A 343 10.44 -1.47 -5.81
N SER A 344 10.01 -0.48 -5.02
CA SER A 344 8.68 -0.42 -4.42
C SER A 344 7.98 0.93 -4.67
N PRO A 345 7.48 1.15 -5.91
CA PRO A 345 6.79 2.41 -6.25
C PRO A 345 5.54 2.65 -5.38
N GLY A 346 4.83 1.59 -4.98
CA GLY A 346 3.66 1.69 -4.09
C GLY A 346 3.98 2.25 -2.70
N CYS A 347 5.18 1.95 -2.18
CA CYS A 347 5.68 2.54 -0.93
C CYS A 347 6.13 4.00 -1.15
N GLN A 348 6.86 4.29 -2.23
CA GLN A 348 7.28 5.66 -2.58
C GLN A 348 6.06 6.61 -2.69
N GLU A 349 4.98 6.16 -3.32
CA GLU A 349 3.75 6.94 -3.45
C GLU A 349 3.09 7.26 -2.10
N LYS A 350 3.03 6.29 -1.19
CA LYS A 350 2.40 6.48 0.13
C LYS A 350 3.29 7.31 1.07
N ALA A 351 4.59 7.04 1.09
CA ALA A 351 5.53 7.84 1.87
C ALA A 351 5.60 9.30 1.38
N SER A 352 5.57 9.53 0.06
CA SER A 352 5.51 10.89 -0.49
C SER A 352 4.20 11.60 -0.14
N TYR A 353 3.08 10.89 -0.04
CA TYR A 353 1.84 11.48 0.48
C TYR A 353 1.98 11.90 1.95
N VAL A 354 2.49 11.01 2.80
CA VAL A 354 2.70 11.30 4.23
C VAL A 354 3.59 12.54 4.38
N LEU A 355 4.76 12.55 3.74
CA LEU A 355 5.71 13.67 3.81
C LEU A 355 5.13 14.96 3.21
N MET A 356 4.35 14.89 2.13
CA MET A 356 3.67 16.06 1.55
C MET A 356 2.68 16.68 2.52
N VAL A 357 1.84 15.88 3.17
CA VAL A 357 0.87 16.36 4.16
C VAL A 357 1.59 16.96 5.38
N MET A 358 2.66 16.31 5.84
CA MET A 358 3.48 16.80 6.95
C MET A 358 4.15 18.12 6.59
N ALA A 359 4.83 18.23 5.45
CA ALA A 359 5.48 19.46 4.99
C ALA A 359 4.47 20.61 4.76
N HIS A 360 3.25 20.29 4.34
CA HIS A 360 2.21 21.29 4.16
C HIS A 360 1.67 21.82 5.49
N LYS A 361 1.42 20.95 6.48
CA LYS A 361 0.69 21.30 7.71
C LYS A 361 1.56 21.50 8.95
N LEU A 362 2.78 20.98 8.99
CA LEU A 362 3.73 21.12 10.10
C LEU A 362 4.91 22.03 9.69
N TYR A 363 4.64 23.33 9.65
CA TYR A 363 5.65 24.33 9.25
C TYR A 363 6.92 24.27 10.11
N GLY A 364 6.77 24.12 11.44
CA GLY A 364 7.91 24.03 12.36
C GLY A 364 8.83 22.82 12.15
N GLU A 365 8.30 21.74 11.56
CA GLU A 365 9.07 20.50 11.32
C GLU A 365 9.76 20.47 9.95
N ARG A 366 9.57 21.49 9.11
CA ARG A 366 10.16 21.52 7.77
C ARG A 366 11.67 21.52 7.79
N GLN A 367 12.28 22.22 8.75
CA GLN A 367 13.73 22.23 8.90
C GLN A 367 14.25 20.83 9.27
N THR A 368 13.58 20.14 10.20
CA THR A 368 13.85 18.73 10.54
C THR A 368 13.74 17.82 9.32
N MET A 369 12.72 18.02 8.46
CA MET A 369 12.56 17.27 7.22
C MET A 369 13.68 17.56 6.21
N VAL A 370 14.12 18.82 6.09
CA VAL A 370 15.24 19.20 5.23
C VAL A 370 16.54 18.56 5.71
N GLU A 371 16.79 18.57 7.01
CA GLU A 371 17.95 17.93 7.65
C GLU A 371 17.93 16.41 7.49
N ALA A 372 16.75 15.80 7.50
CA ALA A 372 16.56 14.39 7.15
C ALA A 372 16.80 14.07 5.66
N GLY A 373 17.07 15.07 4.82
CA GLY A 373 17.39 14.89 3.40
C GLY A 373 16.20 14.93 2.45
N LEU A 374 15.02 15.41 2.89
CA LEU A 374 13.79 15.38 2.09
C LEU A 374 13.92 16.11 0.75
N VAL A 375 14.69 17.20 0.67
CA VAL A 375 14.89 17.97 -0.57
C VAL A 375 15.55 17.11 -1.65
N PHE A 376 16.64 16.43 -1.32
CA PHE A 376 17.37 15.59 -2.27
C PHE A 376 16.54 14.39 -2.70
N ALA A 377 15.90 13.69 -1.75
CA ALA A 377 15.03 12.56 -2.05
C ALA A 377 13.84 12.99 -2.95
N SER A 378 13.27 14.17 -2.72
CA SER A 378 12.18 14.70 -3.56
C SER A 378 12.66 15.05 -4.96
N LEU A 379 13.87 15.61 -5.13
CA LEU A 379 14.44 15.88 -6.45
C LEU A 379 14.67 14.58 -7.23
N GLU A 380 15.23 13.55 -6.60
CA GLU A 380 15.37 12.22 -7.23
C GLU A 380 13.99 11.65 -7.60
N LEU A 381 13.00 11.80 -6.72
CA LEU A 381 11.64 11.30 -6.95
C LEU A 381 10.90 12.07 -8.06
N THR A 382 11.16 13.36 -8.26
CA THR A 382 10.62 14.12 -9.40
C THR A 382 11.17 13.61 -10.74
N LEU A 383 12.40 13.10 -10.76
CA LEU A 383 13.02 12.57 -11.99
C LEU A 383 12.64 11.11 -12.23
N LEU A 384 12.63 10.28 -11.19
CA LEU A 384 12.57 8.84 -11.30
C LEU A 384 11.28 8.23 -10.73
N GLY A 385 10.44 8.99 -10.01
CA GLY A 385 9.23 8.47 -9.38
C GLY A 385 8.13 8.09 -10.37
N SER A 386 7.08 7.44 -9.87
CA SER A 386 5.82 7.30 -10.63
C SER A 386 5.19 8.68 -10.88
N ALA A 387 4.29 8.80 -11.86
CA ALA A 387 3.62 10.07 -12.14
C ALA A 387 2.93 10.68 -10.91
N LEU A 388 2.39 9.84 -10.01
CA LEU A 388 1.78 10.29 -8.76
C LEU A 388 2.85 10.77 -7.75
N ALA A 389 3.93 10.01 -7.59
CA ALA A 389 5.03 10.37 -6.70
C ALA A 389 5.75 11.65 -7.16
N GLN A 390 5.95 11.83 -8.48
CA GLN A 390 6.53 13.03 -9.07
C GLN A 390 5.70 14.28 -8.76
N LYS A 391 4.37 14.22 -8.96
CA LYS A 391 3.46 15.33 -8.63
C LYS A 391 3.54 15.71 -7.15
N ARG A 392 3.59 14.72 -6.24
CA ARG A 392 3.72 14.94 -4.79
C ARG A 392 5.10 15.50 -4.43
N ALA A 393 6.17 15.01 -5.05
CA ALA A 393 7.54 15.49 -4.85
C ALA A 393 7.69 16.96 -5.24
N SER A 394 7.14 17.36 -6.39
CA SER A 394 7.13 18.77 -6.81
C SER A 394 6.41 19.66 -5.77
N ARG A 395 5.28 19.19 -5.22
CA ARG A 395 4.54 19.92 -4.20
C ARG A 395 5.29 20.02 -2.86
N ILE A 396 5.99 18.95 -2.46
CA ILE A 396 6.89 18.98 -1.30
C ILE A 396 7.95 20.08 -1.49
N LEU A 397 8.63 20.10 -2.64
CA LEU A 397 9.68 21.08 -2.93
C LEU A 397 9.16 22.51 -2.89
N GLU A 398 7.94 22.77 -3.38
CA GLU A 398 7.31 24.08 -3.26
C GLU A 398 7.06 24.48 -1.80
N PHE A 399 6.54 23.57 -0.97
CA PHE A 399 6.31 23.85 0.45
C PHE A 399 7.61 24.19 1.18
N LEU A 400 8.70 23.49 0.85
CA LEU A 400 10.02 23.73 1.45
C LEU A 400 10.70 25.01 0.91
N ARG A 401 10.39 25.44 -0.31
CA ARG A 401 10.90 26.71 -0.89
C ARG A 401 10.23 27.94 -0.28
N TYR A 402 8.93 27.88 -0.04
CA TYR A 402 8.17 29.01 0.52
C TYR A 402 8.73 29.45 1.89
N ASP A 403 9.22 28.52 2.69
CA ASP A 403 9.83 28.82 3.98
C ASP A 403 11.13 29.63 3.85
N LYS A 404 12.00 29.27 2.89
CA LYS A 404 13.20 30.06 2.60
C LYS A 404 12.84 31.46 2.14
N GLY A 405 11.82 31.62 1.29
CA GLY A 405 11.34 32.94 0.84
C GLY A 405 10.80 33.81 1.99
N LYS A 406 10.05 33.22 2.92
CA LYS A 406 9.51 33.93 4.08
C LYS A 406 10.59 34.29 5.11
N GLN A 407 11.48 33.36 5.44
CA GLN A 407 12.62 33.60 6.33
C GLN A 407 13.58 34.65 5.76
N ILE A 408 13.81 34.65 4.44
CA ILE A 408 14.56 35.72 3.76
C ILE A 408 13.78 37.04 3.87
N SER A 409 12.47 37.10 3.59
CA SER A 409 11.71 38.35 3.72
C SER A 409 11.63 38.90 5.15
N GLU A 410 11.54 38.02 6.16
CA GLU A 410 11.52 38.40 7.57
C GLU A 410 12.92 38.83 8.05
N SER A 411 13.99 38.20 7.55
CA SER A 411 15.38 38.58 7.83
C SER A 411 15.79 39.91 7.15
N PHE A 412 15.14 40.29 6.05
CA PHE A 412 15.31 41.60 5.38
C PHE A 412 14.27 42.65 5.83
N GLY A 413 13.32 42.30 6.71
CA GLY A 413 12.31 43.21 7.25
C GLY A 413 12.85 44.19 8.32
N GLY A 414 14.13 44.10 8.65
CA GLY A 414 14.84 45.02 9.54
C GLY A 414 15.63 46.06 8.77
N ASN A 415 14.94 47.11 8.31
CA ASN A 415 15.49 48.42 7.95
C ASN A 415 16.37 48.51 6.66
N HIS A 416 15.96 49.44 5.78
CA HIS A 416 16.55 49.93 4.53
C HIS A 416 16.03 49.30 3.23
N GLY A 417 15.14 50.04 2.57
CA GLY A 417 14.75 49.83 1.20
C GLY A 417 15.92 49.99 0.25
N ALA A 418 16.24 48.93 -0.49
CA ALA A 418 16.94 49.01 -1.75
C ALA A 418 16.33 47.94 -2.65
N ALA A 419 15.65 48.38 -3.71
CA ALA A 419 15.21 47.51 -4.79
C ALA A 419 16.45 46.84 -5.41
N VAL A 420 16.55 45.52 -5.27
CA VAL A 420 17.60 44.74 -5.92
C VAL A 420 17.15 44.46 -7.36
N SER A 421 17.43 45.40 -8.25
CA SER A 421 17.47 45.13 -9.68
C SER A 421 18.71 44.29 -10.01
N ALA A 422 18.55 43.32 -10.90
CA ALA A 422 19.61 42.41 -11.37
C ALA A 422 20.80 43.18 -11.97
N PRO A 423 22.06 42.70 -11.84
CA PRO A 423 23.19 43.31 -12.49
C PRO A 423 23.16 42.99 -13.99
N ILE A 424 22.85 44.00 -14.80
CA ILE A 424 23.10 43.99 -16.24
C ILE A 424 24.58 44.26 -16.44
N ILE A 425 25.35 43.23 -16.77
CA ILE A 425 26.71 43.38 -17.29
C ILE A 425 26.59 43.90 -18.72
N GLY A 426 26.71 45.22 -18.87
CA GLY A 426 26.87 45.87 -20.16
C GLY A 426 28.32 45.84 -20.60
N THR A 427 28.61 45.20 -21.73
CA THR A 427 29.85 45.44 -22.48
C THR A 427 29.48 46.14 -23.78
N SER A 428 29.96 47.37 -23.93
CA SER A 428 29.98 48.09 -25.21
C SER A 428 31.30 48.85 -25.27
N SER A 429 32.14 48.55 -26.26
CA SER A 429 32.94 49.52 -27.02
C SER A 429 33.70 48.81 -28.14
N SER A 430 33.45 49.29 -29.35
CA SER A 430 33.94 48.92 -30.68
C SER A 430 35.37 49.36 -30.98
N SER A 431 36.09 48.64 -31.88
CA SER A 431 36.46 49.15 -33.22
C SER A 431 37.42 48.20 -33.97
N ASN A 432 37.23 48.16 -35.29
CA ASN A 432 37.77 47.25 -36.31
C ASN A 432 39.30 47.23 -36.53
N HIS A 433 39.84 46.09 -36.99
CA HIS A 433 40.52 45.96 -38.29
C HIS A 433 40.71 44.49 -38.71
N ASN A 434 40.46 44.21 -40.00
CA ASN A 434 40.61 42.92 -40.69
C ASN A 434 42.05 42.39 -40.72
N PHE A 435 42.23 41.07 -40.55
CA PHE A 435 43.08 40.24 -41.41
C PHE A 435 42.77 38.74 -41.19
N ASP A 436 42.76 37.98 -42.28
CA ASP A 436 42.59 36.52 -42.38
C ASP A 436 43.50 35.72 -41.42
N ALA A 437 42.95 34.65 -40.82
CA ALA A 437 43.51 33.30 -40.82
C ALA A 437 42.88 32.43 -39.70
N GLN A 438 42.01 31.51 -40.12
CA GLN A 438 41.96 30.11 -39.70
C GLN A 438 42.88 29.69 -38.53
N ILE A 439 42.38 29.64 -37.29
CA ILE A 439 42.86 28.68 -36.26
C ILE A 439 41.68 28.27 -35.38
N CYS A 440 41.25 27.00 -35.53
CA CYS A 440 40.50 26.27 -34.53
C CYS A 440 41.33 26.18 -33.24
N MET A 441 40.75 26.53 -32.10
CA MET A 441 41.25 26.06 -30.81
C MET A 441 40.09 25.41 -30.05
N GLU A 442 40.14 24.08 -30.04
CA GLU A 442 39.54 23.27 -28.99
C GLU A 442 40.11 23.74 -27.64
N GLU A 443 39.27 24.18 -26.71
CA GLU A 443 39.71 24.43 -25.34
C GLU A 443 40.19 23.11 -24.72
N SER A 444 41.51 22.97 -24.64
CA SER A 444 42.20 21.84 -24.01
C SER A 444 41.74 21.63 -22.56
N GLU A 445 41.50 20.37 -22.19
CA GLU A 445 41.07 19.91 -20.86
C GLU A 445 42.07 20.24 -19.71
N GLU A 446 43.19 20.86 -20.02
CA GLU A 446 44.26 21.21 -19.07
C GLU A 446 44.00 22.51 -18.29
N ALA A 447 43.09 23.39 -18.73
CA ALA A 447 42.82 24.66 -18.05
C ALA A 447 41.68 24.61 -16.98
N MET A 448 41.13 23.43 -16.71
CA MET A 448 39.99 23.28 -15.79
C MET A 448 40.48 23.04 -14.36
N SER A 449 40.08 23.89 -13.40
CA SER A 449 40.47 23.74 -11.98
C SER A 449 40.05 22.37 -11.42
N VAL A 450 40.75 21.88 -10.40
CA VAL A 450 40.53 20.56 -9.79
C VAL A 450 39.09 20.41 -9.31
N GLU A 451 38.50 21.48 -8.77
CA GLU A 451 37.10 21.54 -8.32
C GLU A 451 36.13 21.40 -9.50
N LYS A 452 36.38 22.10 -10.62
CA LYS A 452 35.55 21.97 -11.83
C LYS A 452 35.64 20.57 -12.43
N LYS A 453 36.82 19.93 -12.41
CA LYS A 453 37.00 18.53 -12.85
C LYS A 453 36.24 17.56 -11.95
N ALA A 454 36.29 17.75 -10.62
CA ALA A 454 35.56 16.93 -9.66
C ALA A 454 34.03 17.08 -9.82
N VAL A 455 33.53 18.31 -10.00
CA VAL A 455 32.11 18.57 -10.26
C VAL A 455 31.67 17.91 -11.57
N LYS A 456 32.46 18.04 -12.64
CA LYS A 456 32.17 17.39 -13.94
C LYS A 456 32.09 15.87 -13.82
N GLN A 457 33.04 15.25 -13.10
CA GLN A 457 33.02 13.80 -12.84
C GLN A 457 31.80 13.37 -12.01
N LEU A 458 31.44 14.13 -10.98
CA LEU A 458 30.30 13.80 -10.12
C LEU A 458 28.98 13.91 -10.89
N VAL A 459 28.82 14.95 -11.72
CA VAL A 459 27.66 15.10 -12.63
C VAL A 459 27.60 13.93 -13.61
N GLN A 460 28.73 13.53 -14.19
CA GLN A 460 28.79 12.41 -15.13
C GLN A 460 28.44 11.07 -14.45
N GLN A 461 28.93 10.82 -13.24
CA GLN A 461 28.59 9.62 -12.46
C GLN A 461 27.11 9.61 -12.07
N SER A 462 26.56 10.75 -11.65
CA SER A 462 25.13 10.88 -11.33
C SER A 462 24.25 10.62 -12.55
N LEU A 463 24.63 11.16 -13.71
CA LEU A 463 23.94 10.93 -14.98
C LEU A 463 23.96 9.44 -15.36
N GLN A 464 25.12 8.80 -15.33
CA GLN A 464 25.25 7.36 -15.63
C GLN A 464 24.46 6.49 -14.68
N TYR A 465 24.44 6.83 -13.39
CA TYR A 465 23.66 6.13 -12.38
C TYR A 465 22.15 6.27 -12.63
N ASN A 466 21.67 7.49 -12.90
CA ASN A 466 20.28 7.76 -13.24
C ASN A 466 19.86 7.03 -14.53
N MET A 467 20.69 7.04 -15.57
CA MET A 467 20.43 6.32 -16.82
C MET A 467 20.32 4.81 -16.61
N ARG A 468 21.24 4.19 -15.85
CA ARG A 468 21.14 2.75 -15.53
C ARG A 468 19.87 2.41 -14.75
N LYS A 469 19.43 3.28 -13.82
CA LYS A 469 18.17 3.12 -13.08
C LYS A 469 16.95 3.20 -14.01
N ILE A 470 16.94 4.12 -14.97
CA ILE A 470 15.86 4.26 -15.96
C ILE A 470 15.76 3.00 -16.84
N VAL A 471 16.89 2.53 -17.38
CA VAL A 471 16.96 1.33 -18.24
C VAL A 471 16.44 0.08 -17.51
N LYS A 472 16.85 -0.12 -16.24
CA LYS A 472 16.38 -1.25 -15.42
C LYS A 472 14.86 -1.25 -15.18
N ARG A 473 14.23 -0.08 -15.09
CA ARG A 473 12.78 0.04 -14.87
C ARG A 473 11.96 -0.08 -16.15
N ALA A 474 12.53 0.27 -17.28
CA ALA A 474 11.88 0.13 -18.59
C ALA A 474 11.91 -1.31 -19.14
N ASN A 475 12.49 -2.29 -18.43
CA ASN A 475 12.74 -3.66 -18.93
C ASN A 475 13.47 -3.69 -20.28
N LEU A 476 14.32 -2.69 -20.55
CA LEU A 476 15.14 -2.65 -21.75
C LEU A 476 16.33 -3.60 -21.60
N PRO A 477 16.75 -4.31 -22.67
CA PRO A 477 17.87 -5.25 -22.61
C PRO A 477 19.17 -4.57 -22.14
N HIS A 478 20.04 -5.31 -21.44
CA HIS A 478 21.28 -4.78 -20.84
C HIS A 478 22.29 -4.20 -21.85
N ASP A 479 22.07 -4.41 -23.15
CA ASP A 479 22.87 -3.82 -24.23
C ASP A 479 22.51 -2.35 -24.53
N PHE A 480 21.50 -1.79 -23.83
CA PHE A 480 21.16 -0.35 -23.85
C PHE A 480 21.95 0.49 -22.83
N VAL A 481 23.08 -0.01 -22.33
CA VAL A 481 24.06 0.84 -21.63
C VAL A 481 24.82 1.64 -22.69
N PRO A 482 24.86 2.98 -22.64
CA PRO A 482 25.46 3.76 -23.73
C PRO A 482 26.96 3.49 -23.84
N SER A 483 27.38 2.97 -24.99
CA SER A 483 28.76 3.09 -25.44
C SER A 483 29.12 4.58 -25.61
N GLU A 484 30.42 4.87 -25.63
CA GLU A 484 31.07 6.18 -25.74
C GLU A 484 30.50 7.18 -26.80
N HIS A 485 29.57 6.74 -27.65
CA HIS A 485 29.00 7.51 -28.75
C HIS A 485 28.05 8.65 -28.38
N PHE A 486 27.62 8.79 -27.11
CA PHE A 486 26.80 9.94 -26.69
C PHE A 486 27.60 11.18 -26.24
N LYS A 487 28.93 11.09 -26.15
CA LYS A 487 29.79 12.26 -25.85
C LYS A 487 29.63 13.39 -26.89
N SER A 488 29.30 13.06 -28.14
CA SER A 488 29.14 14.08 -29.21
C SER A 488 27.85 14.89 -29.10
N LEU A 489 26.80 14.37 -28.46
CA LEU A 489 25.51 15.05 -28.36
C LEU A 489 25.47 16.11 -27.24
N THR A 490 26.39 16.02 -26.27
CA THR A 490 26.52 17.03 -25.20
C THR A 490 27.39 18.23 -25.59
N ALA A 491 28.17 18.15 -26.67
CA ALA A 491 28.98 19.29 -27.14
C ALA A 491 28.14 20.37 -27.87
N SER A 492 26.89 20.07 -28.25
CA SER A 492 26.04 20.99 -29.02
C SER A 492 24.82 21.53 -28.27
N SER A 493 24.61 21.13 -27.00
CA SER A 493 23.48 21.66 -26.21
C SER A 493 23.85 23.00 -25.57
N THR A 494 23.93 24.04 -26.40
CA THR A 494 23.83 25.41 -25.91
C THR A 494 22.40 25.61 -25.40
N SER A 495 22.30 26.03 -24.14
CA SER A 495 21.03 26.34 -23.48
C SER A 495 20.36 27.51 -24.20
N LYS A 496 19.42 27.21 -25.10
CA LYS A 496 18.36 28.15 -25.48
C LYS A 496 17.12 27.78 -24.68
N SER A 497 16.85 28.59 -23.67
CA SER A 497 15.56 28.69 -23.00
C SER A 497 14.42 28.69 -24.01
N LEU A 498 13.47 27.76 -23.85
CA LEU A 498 12.17 27.88 -24.50
C LEU A 498 11.47 29.13 -23.93
N PRO A 499 10.84 29.96 -24.78
CA PRO A 499 10.08 31.11 -24.32
C PRO A 499 8.81 30.64 -23.58
N PHE A 500 8.38 31.48 -22.64
CA PHE A 500 7.27 31.28 -21.70
C PHE A 500 5.95 30.82 -22.31
#